data_AF-A0A543J756-F1
#
_entry.id   AF-A0A543J756-F1
#
_cell.length_a   1.000
_cell.length_b   1.000
_cell.length_c   1.000
_cell.angle_alpha   90.00
_cell.angle_beta   90.00
_cell.angle_gamma   90.00
#
_symmetry.space_group_name_H-M   'P 1'
#
loop_
_entity.id
_entity.type
_entity.pdbx_description
1 polymer ?
#
loop_
_entity_poly.entity_id
_entity_poly.type
_entity_poly.pdbx_seq_one_letter_code
_entity_poly.pdbx_strand_id
1 'polypeptide(L)'
;MKIGTTWKTNVRAEDLPELLTLITSGDQEYDSKTGIMVDQYKEWTSDLTLEELDRVITLLDAGKEIGRSDVPKLRKELADRRDPVLIEERRLALRARQEELASTEARLLGQGLEALGGAGDTWDGRRDQIAAWWRAVKEAEAAETWATAFPANRMTARQVNSKSVLGGRFTIRNAHHRRDRAWDREIMLDRTLDGVRRRIQPVNFNDPGSGANRKNELGLHDLSASLLDGGRRPMSVYAQLKPYEDATVVFMPVPTERDAQIFNAIQSLTPVTTADREQMRRMRNSFTRLRLAQATDMHTYLLNVNEVRDGDPMVRYGHSGRVRRPGEKTEVRADDIDIATRRTNALQHNVIVRTNTDQVVNEVVVVYREHASALFPVLAKWNQVRSRFEVLNRDTGAPTRAYITNEGKWVG
;
A
#
# COMPACT_ATOMS: atom_id res chain seq x y z
N MET A 1 13.66 -22.13 0.48
CA MET A 1 12.84 -23.15 1.16
C MET A 1 11.95 -22.50 2.22
N LYS A 2 10.73 -22.99 2.48
CA LYS A 2 9.89 -22.45 3.57
C LYS A 2 10.48 -22.86 4.92
N ILE A 3 10.64 -21.91 5.85
CA ILE A 3 11.04 -22.16 7.23
C ILE A 3 9.90 -22.92 7.90
N GLY A 4 10.17 -24.16 8.30
CA GLY A 4 9.17 -25.04 8.90
C GLY A 4 8.84 -24.65 10.33
N THR A 5 7.57 -24.70 10.72
CA THR A 5 7.15 -24.61 12.13
C THR A 5 7.81 -25.69 13.00
N THR A 6 8.16 -26.82 12.38
CA THR A 6 8.87 -27.97 12.97
C THR A 6 10.30 -27.64 13.39
N TRP A 7 10.93 -26.58 12.86
CA TRP A 7 12.29 -26.20 13.26
C TRP A 7 12.36 -25.89 14.76
N LYS A 8 11.32 -25.21 15.29
CA LYS A 8 11.20 -24.88 16.71
C LYS A 8 11.13 -26.11 17.61
N THR A 9 10.57 -27.23 17.12
CA THR A 9 10.45 -28.47 17.89
C THR A 9 11.63 -29.43 17.69
N ASN A 10 12.49 -29.13 16.71
CA ASN A 10 13.58 -29.98 16.27
C ASN A 10 14.98 -29.52 16.72
N VAL A 11 15.15 -28.25 17.10
CA VAL A 11 16.38 -27.81 17.79
C VAL A 11 16.40 -28.26 19.26
N ARG A 12 17.59 -28.25 19.88
CA ARG A 12 17.72 -28.48 21.32
C ARG A 12 17.06 -27.33 22.09
N ALA A 13 16.59 -27.61 23.30
CA ALA A 13 15.83 -26.63 24.08
C ALA A 13 16.66 -25.37 24.40
N GLU A 14 17.94 -25.55 24.67
CA GLU A 14 18.92 -24.50 24.93
C GLU A 14 19.24 -23.64 23.69
N ASP A 15 19.09 -24.19 22.48
CA ASP A 15 19.37 -23.51 21.21
C ASP A 15 18.16 -22.74 20.67
N LEU A 16 16.95 -23.03 21.19
CA LEU A 16 15.71 -22.43 20.72
C LEU A 16 15.70 -20.89 20.79
N PRO A 17 16.17 -20.23 21.87
CA PRO A 17 16.21 -18.76 21.93
C PRO A 17 17.06 -18.15 20.81
N GLU A 18 18.18 -18.78 20.48
CA GLU A 18 19.06 -18.33 19.40
C GLU A 18 18.40 -18.52 18.03
N LEU A 19 17.82 -19.70 17.78
CA LEU A 19 17.07 -19.96 16.56
C LEU A 19 15.98 -18.90 16.36
N LEU A 20 15.17 -18.65 17.39
CA LEU A 20 14.09 -17.66 17.33
C LEU A 20 14.63 -16.27 17.02
N THR A 21 15.77 -15.89 17.59
CA THR A 21 16.44 -14.61 17.29
C THR A 21 16.85 -14.51 15.81
N LEU A 22 17.48 -15.55 15.26
CA LEU A 22 17.93 -15.60 13.87
C LEU A 22 16.77 -15.51 12.87
N ILE A 23 15.69 -16.24 13.15
CA ILE A 23 14.52 -16.30 12.27
C ILE A 23 13.50 -15.21 12.58
N THR A 24 13.71 -14.33 13.56
CA THR A 24 12.81 -13.18 13.77
C THR A 24 13.00 -12.15 12.66
N SER A 25 11.90 -11.75 12.04
CA SER A 25 11.89 -10.77 10.95
C SER A 25 12.01 -9.32 11.44
N GLY A 26 11.74 -9.10 12.74
CA GLY A 26 11.57 -7.79 13.36
C GLY A 26 10.21 -7.14 13.08
N ASP A 27 9.36 -7.77 12.27
CA ASP A 27 7.98 -7.34 12.04
C ASP A 27 7.06 -7.88 13.14
N GLN A 28 5.88 -7.26 13.26
CA GLN A 28 4.83 -7.71 14.16
C GLN A 28 3.47 -7.68 13.47
N GLU A 29 2.61 -8.63 13.83
CA GLU A 29 1.21 -8.67 13.40
C GLU A 29 0.29 -8.54 14.61
N TYR A 30 -0.82 -7.86 14.43
CA TYR A 30 -1.85 -7.86 15.46
C TYR A 30 -2.58 -9.20 15.44
N ASP A 31 -2.50 -9.96 16.53
CA ASP A 31 -3.31 -11.13 16.72
C ASP A 31 -4.70 -10.74 17.25
N SER A 32 -5.69 -10.80 16.36
CA SER A 32 -7.10 -10.49 16.65
C SER A 32 -7.69 -11.28 17.83
N LYS A 33 -7.16 -12.47 18.14
CA LYS A 33 -7.67 -13.33 19.21
C LYS A 33 -7.17 -12.91 20.57
N THR A 34 -5.89 -12.54 20.66
CA THR A 34 -5.22 -12.19 21.91
C THR A 34 -5.18 -10.69 22.16
N GLY A 35 -5.44 -9.89 21.13
CA GLY A 35 -5.45 -8.43 21.22
C GLY A 35 -4.06 -7.80 21.29
N ILE A 36 -3.00 -8.58 21.01
CA ILE A 36 -1.61 -8.14 21.14
C ILE A 36 -0.86 -8.21 19.82
N MET A 37 0.22 -7.42 19.72
CA MET A 37 1.16 -7.52 18.61
C MET A 37 2.12 -8.70 18.85
N VAL A 38 2.14 -9.66 17.92
CA VAL A 38 2.99 -10.85 17.96
C VAL A 38 4.14 -10.74 16.95
N ASP A 39 5.34 -11.10 17.38
CA ASP A 39 6.53 -11.09 16.52
C ASP A 39 6.36 -12.05 15.33
N GLN A 40 6.75 -11.56 14.16
CA GLN A 40 6.73 -12.32 12.94
C GLN A 40 8.09 -12.94 12.67
N TYR A 41 8.07 -14.19 12.20
CA TYR A 41 9.27 -14.92 11.81
C TYR A 41 9.43 -14.87 10.30
N LYS A 42 10.68 -14.88 9.85
CA LYS A 42 11.06 -15.13 8.46
C LYS A 42 10.39 -16.42 8.01
N GLU A 43 9.71 -16.35 6.87
CA GLU A 43 8.97 -17.50 6.35
C GLU A 43 9.80 -18.30 5.37
N TRP A 44 10.80 -17.69 4.74
CA TRP A 44 11.64 -18.36 3.78
C TRP A 44 13.10 -18.25 4.18
N THR A 45 13.86 -19.30 3.86
CA THR A 45 15.31 -19.30 4.04
C THR A 45 15.97 -18.17 3.26
N SER A 46 15.40 -17.74 2.14
CA SER A 46 15.83 -16.56 1.35
C SER A 46 15.87 -15.27 2.16
N ASP A 47 15.14 -15.19 3.27
CA ASP A 47 15.12 -14.03 4.16
C ASP A 47 16.27 -14.05 5.19
N LEU A 48 17.06 -15.12 5.25
CA LEU A 48 18.25 -15.26 6.10
C LEU A 48 19.49 -14.76 5.37
N THR A 49 20.36 -14.02 6.07
CA THR A 49 21.73 -13.76 5.59
C THR A 49 22.52 -15.06 5.47
N LEU A 50 23.66 -15.03 4.78
CA LEU A 50 24.54 -16.21 4.70
C LEU A 50 24.98 -16.69 6.08
N GLU A 51 25.32 -15.76 6.97
CA GLU A 51 25.72 -16.04 8.35
C GLU A 51 24.57 -16.62 9.17
N GLU A 52 23.37 -16.03 9.06
CA GLU A 52 22.19 -16.54 9.74
C GLU A 52 21.82 -17.94 9.24
N LEU A 53 21.88 -18.18 7.92
CA LEU A 53 21.59 -19.49 7.33
C LEU A 53 22.60 -20.55 7.78
N ASP A 54 23.89 -20.24 7.77
CA ASP A 54 24.97 -21.12 8.26
C ASP A 54 24.79 -21.46 9.75
N ARG A 55 24.42 -20.45 10.56
CA ARG A 55 24.13 -20.66 11.97
C ARG A 55 22.89 -21.51 12.19
N VAL A 56 21.80 -21.25 11.47
CA VAL A 56 20.58 -22.08 11.52
C VAL A 56 20.88 -23.54 11.15
N ILE A 57 21.70 -23.77 10.13
CA ILE A 57 22.16 -25.12 9.74
C ILE A 57 22.84 -25.81 10.94
N THR A 58 23.73 -25.11 11.62
CA THR A 58 24.45 -25.64 12.80
C THR A 58 23.49 -26.03 13.92
N LEU A 59 22.51 -25.17 14.24
CA LEU A 59 21.52 -25.45 15.29
C LEU A 59 20.62 -26.64 14.94
N LEU A 60 20.20 -26.77 13.67
CA LEU A 60 19.36 -27.89 13.22
C LEU A 60 20.13 -29.21 13.17
N ASP A 61 21.42 -29.19 12.80
CA ASP A 61 22.26 -30.39 12.73
C ASP A 61 22.52 -30.98 14.14
N ALA A 62 22.70 -30.11 15.14
CA ALA A 62 22.82 -30.48 16.54
C ALA A 62 21.50 -30.97 17.17
N GLY A 63 20.37 -30.72 16.50
CA GLY A 63 19.02 -31.06 16.98
C GLY A 63 18.61 -32.53 16.78
N LYS A 64 17.29 -32.76 16.80
CA LYS A 64 16.64 -34.06 16.57
C LYS A 64 16.74 -34.49 15.11
N GLU A 65 16.58 -35.80 14.86
CA GLU A 65 16.69 -36.42 13.55
C GLU A 65 15.81 -35.77 12.45
N ILE A 66 14.58 -35.36 12.79
CA ILE A 66 13.67 -34.66 11.85
C ILE A 66 14.22 -33.28 11.45
N GLY A 67 14.95 -32.58 12.33
CA GLY A 67 15.63 -31.33 11.96
C GLY A 67 16.76 -31.56 10.97
N ARG A 68 17.46 -32.70 11.09
CA ARG A 68 18.58 -33.07 10.22
C ARG A 68 18.14 -33.38 8.78
N SER A 69 16.88 -33.72 8.51
CA SER A 69 16.43 -33.95 7.12
C SER A 69 16.42 -32.70 6.25
N ASP A 70 16.32 -31.51 6.85
CA ASP A 70 16.36 -30.23 6.12
C ASP A 70 17.80 -29.75 5.90
N VAL A 71 18.76 -30.19 6.74
CA VAL A 71 20.16 -29.75 6.70
C VAL A 71 20.83 -29.93 5.32
N PRO A 72 20.69 -31.07 4.60
CA PRO A 72 21.26 -31.21 3.27
C PRO A 72 20.73 -30.18 2.26
N LYS A 73 19.42 -29.86 2.32
CA LYS A 73 18.79 -28.86 1.44
C LYS A 73 19.31 -27.47 1.75
N LEU A 74 19.42 -27.13 3.04
CA LEU A 74 19.95 -25.85 3.49
C LEU A 74 21.43 -25.67 3.14
N ARG A 75 22.26 -26.72 3.28
CA ARG A 75 23.67 -26.69 2.88
C ARG A 75 23.82 -26.49 1.38
N LYS A 76 22.99 -27.17 0.57
CA LYS A 76 22.94 -26.93 -0.87
C LYS A 76 22.56 -25.47 -1.16
N GLU A 77 21.50 -24.96 -0.54
CA GLU A 77 21.09 -23.57 -0.70
C GLU A 77 22.20 -22.57 -0.30
N LEU A 78 22.92 -22.83 0.79
CA LEU A 78 24.07 -22.01 1.21
C LEU A 78 25.20 -22.06 0.17
N ALA A 79 25.50 -23.23 -0.39
CA ALA A 79 26.49 -23.39 -1.47
C ALA A 79 26.05 -22.63 -2.74
N ASP A 80 24.79 -22.78 -3.16
CA ASP A 80 24.20 -22.09 -4.32
C ASP A 80 24.18 -20.56 -4.14
N ARG A 81 24.25 -20.05 -2.91
CA ARG A 81 24.39 -18.60 -2.64
C ARG A 81 25.83 -18.11 -2.56
N ARG A 82 26.80 -19.01 -2.42
CA ARG A 82 28.23 -18.72 -2.47
C ARG A 82 28.82 -18.98 -3.87
N ASP A 83 28.10 -19.69 -4.73
CA ASP A 83 28.50 -19.95 -6.11
C ASP A 83 28.64 -18.64 -6.90
N PRO A 84 29.85 -18.29 -7.39
CA PRO A 84 30.09 -17.07 -8.16
C PRO A 84 29.23 -16.94 -9.42
N VAL A 85 28.91 -18.05 -10.08
CA VAL A 85 28.09 -18.05 -11.31
C VAL A 85 26.66 -17.65 -10.96
N LEU A 86 26.06 -18.29 -9.95
CA LEU A 86 24.69 -17.97 -9.52
C LEU A 86 24.59 -16.57 -8.89
N ILE A 87 25.64 -16.09 -8.21
CA ILE A 87 25.72 -14.71 -7.72
C ILE A 87 25.67 -13.74 -8.89
N GLU A 88 26.47 -13.98 -9.93
CA GLU A 88 26.53 -13.14 -11.12
C GLU A 88 25.19 -13.15 -11.87
N GLU A 89 24.57 -14.32 -12.06
CA GLU A 89 23.23 -14.43 -12.66
C GLU A 89 22.17 -13.61 -11.89
N ARG A 90 22.17 -13.69 -10.54
CA ARG A 90 21.25 -12.89 -9.71
C ARG A 90 21.55 -11.40 -9.82
N ARG A 91 22.82 -11.00 -9.91
CA ARG A 91 23.23 -9.61 -10.10
C ARG A 91 22.73 -9.07 -11.45
N LEU A 92 22.87 -9.85 -12.52
CA LEU A 92 22.36 -9.51 -13.85
C LEU A 92 20.83 -9.41 -13.85
N ALA A 93 20.13 -10.36 -13.22
CA ALA A 93 18.67 -10.31 -13.09
C ALA A 93 18.19 -9.09 -12.28
N LEU A 94 18.89 -8.75 -11.19
CA LEU A 94 18.61 -7.55 -10.41
C LEU A 94 18.80 -6.27 -11.24
N ARG A 95 19.91 -6.19 -11.99
CA ARG A 95 20.19 -5.07 -12.89
C ARG A 95 19.13 -4.93 -13.97
N ALA A 96 18.70 -6.02 -14.59
CA ALA A 96 17.64 -6.01 -15.60
C ALA A 96 16.32 -5.46 -15.01
N ARG A 97 15.93 -5.89 -13.79
CA ARG A 97 14.76 -5.34 -13.08
C ARG A 97 14.90 -3.83 -12.82
N GLN A 98 16.10 -3.36 -12.43
CA GLN A 98 16.36 -1.94 -12.21
C GLN A 98 16.26 -1.12 -13.50
N GLU A 99 16.82 -1.63 -14.61
CA GLU A 99 16.78 -0.97 -15.92
C GLU A 99 15.34 -0.91 -16.46
N GLU A 100 14.55 -1.97 -16.31
CA GLU A 100 13.13 -2.00 -16.68
C GLU A 100 12.31 -0.98 -15.87
N LEU A 101 12.51 -0.94 -14.55
CA LEU A 101 11.86 0.04 -13.68
C LEU A 101 12.23 1.47 -14.08
N ALA A 102 13.52 1.76 -14.23
CA ALA A 102 14.01 3.09 -14.60
C ALA A 102 13.47 3.53 -15.97
N SER A 103 13.40 2.62 -16.94
CA SER A 103 12.79 2.88 -18.25
C SER A 103 11.31 3.24 -18.11
N THR A 104 10.58 2.51 -17.27
CA THR A 104 9.15 2.74 -17.03
C THR A 104 8.92 4.09 -16.33
N GLU A 105 9.71 4.40 -15.30
CA GLU A 105 9.63 5.68 -14.58
C GLU A 105 9.94 6.86 -15.50
N ALA A 106 11.01 6.77 -16.30
CA ALA A 106 11.38 7.80 -17.26
C ALA A 106 10.28 8.02 -18.31
N ARG A 107 9.69 6.94 -18.83
CA ARG A 107 8.57 7.01 -19.79
C ARG A 107 7.36 7.72 -19.18
N LEU A 108 6.93 7.34 -17.97
CA LEU A 108 5.76 7.93 -17.33
C LEU A 108 5.98 9.38 -16.93
N LEU A 109 7.18 9.72 -16.45
CA LEU A 109 7.56 11.10 -16.17
C LEU A 109 7.53 11.94 -17.45
N GLY A 110 8.12 11.43 -18.54
CA GLY A 110 8.08 12.07 -19.86
C GLY A 110 6.66 12.34 -20.35
N GLN A 111 5.78 11.33 -20.28
CA GLN A 111 4.36 11.46 -20.65
C GLN A 111 3.64 12.53 -19.81
N GLY A 112 3.89 12.58 -18.50
CA GLY A 112 3.32 13.60 -17.61
C GLY A 112 3.82 15.01 -17.92
N LEU A 113 5.12 15.17 -18.19
CA LEU A 113 5.74 16.46 -18.55
C LEU A 113 5.27 16.97 -19.92
N GLU A 114 5.17 16.07 -20.90
CA GLU A 114 4.63 16.37 -22.23
C GLU A 114 3.18 16.83 -22.13
N ALA A 115 2.34 16.10 -21.39
CA ALA A 115 0.94 16.45 -21.18
C ALA A 115 0.75 17.77 -20.39
N LEU A 116 1.74 18.18 -19.60
CA LEU A 116 1.78 19.46 -18.89
C LEU A 116 2.31 20.62 -19.77
N GLY A 117 2.81 20.35 -20.98
CA GLY A 117 3.25 21.38 -21.92
C GLY A 117 4.76 21.44 -22.20
N GLY A 118 5.50 20.33 -22.08
CA GLY A 118 6.84 20.20 -22.70
C GLY A 118 8.00 20.05 -21.72
N ALA A 119 9.14 20.69 -22.01
CA ALA A 119 10.45 20.47 -21.37
C ALA A 119 10.76 21.44 -20.20
N GLY A 120 11.79 21.10 -19.42
CA GLY A 120 12.23 21.84 -18.22
C GLY A 120 11.93 21.08 -16.92
N ASP A 121 12.74 21.31 -15.90
CA ASP A 121 12.76 20.61 -14.61
C ASP A 121 12.28 21.49 -13.43
N THR A 122 11.79 22.70 -13.73
CA THR A 122 11.27 23.63 -12.73
C THR A 122 9.82 24.01 -12.97
N TRP A 123 9.21 24.64 -11.97
CA TRP A 123 7.89 25.27 -12.08
C TRP A 123 7.90 26.53 -12.96
N ASP A 124 9.07 27.12 -13.20
CA ASP A 124 9.18 28.33 -14.00
C ASP A 124 8.80 28.05 -15.46
N GLY A 125 8.03 28.96 -16.06
CA GLY A 125 7.45 28.76 -17.40
C GLY A 125 6.31 27.74 -17.48
N ARG A 126 5.90 27.09 -16.38
CA ARG A 126 4.79 26.10 -16.33
C ARG A 126 3.63 26.46 -15.41
N ARG A 127 3.74 27.56 -14.65
CA ARG A 127 2.74 27.93 -13.61
C ARG A 127 1.32 28.01 -14.16
N ASP A 128 1.16 28.61 -15.33
CA ASP A 128 -0.16 28.78 -15.95
C ASP A 128 -0.74 27.45 -16.40
N GLN A 129 0.07 26.55 -16.95
CA GLN A 129 -0.33 25.20 -17.35
C GLN A 129 -0.69 24.35 -16.12
N ILE A 130 0.08 24.45 -15.04
CA ILE A 130 -0.22 23.78 -13.76
C ILE A 130 -1.56 24.27 -13.20
N ALA A 131 -1.78 25.60 -13.20
CA ALA A 131 -3.02 26.18 -12.72
C ALA A 131 -4.22 25.80 -13.59
N ALA A 132 -4.06 25.81 -14.92
CA ALA A 132 -5.09 25.40 -15.87
C ALA A 132 -5.44 23.91 -15.73
N TRP A 133 -4.42 23.03 -15.66
CA TRP A 133 -4.61 21.61 -15.42
C TRP A 133 -5.35 21.35 -14.11
N TRP A 134 -4.92 21.99 -13.01
CA TRP A 134 -5.56 21.81 -11.71
C TRP A 134 -7.04 22.22 -11.73
N ARG A 135 -7.37 23.33 -12.39
CA ARG A 135 -8.76 23.77 -12.57
C ARG A 135 -9.57 22.73 -13.35
N ALA A 136 -9.04 22.25 -14.48
CA ALA A 136 -9.69 21.24 -15.30
C ALA A 136 -9.92 19.92 -14.53
N VAL A 137 -8.96 19.49 -13.71
CA VAL A 137 -9.12 18.33 -12.82
C VAL A 137 -10.28 18.54 -11.86
N LYS A 138 -10.37 19.69 -11.19
CA LYS A 138 -11.46 19.94 -10.22
C LYS A 138 -12.82 20.10 -10.91
N GLU A 139 -12.86 20.64 -12.12
CA GLU A 139 -14.08 20.68 -12.95
C GLU A 139 -14.52 19.26 -13.35
N ALA A 140 -13.59 18.42 -13.78
CA ALA A 140 -13.87 17.01 -14.09
C ALA A 140 -14.32 16.22 -12.85
N GLU A 141 -13.66 16.41 -11.72
CA GLU A 141 -14.08 15.84 -10.44
C GLU A 141 -15.49 16.31 -10.06
N ALA A 142 -15.87 17.55 -10.32
CA ALA A 142 -17.21 18.06 -10.00
C ALA A 142 -18.30 17.39 -10.83
N ALA A 143 -17.99 17.06 -12.09
CA ALA A 143 -18.89 16.36 -13.03
C ALA A 143 -18.85 14.82 -12.91
N GLU A 144 -17.93 14.28 -12.12
CA GLU A 144 -17.72 12.84 -11.94
C GLU A 144 -18.97 12.15 -11.38
N THR A 145 -19.32 11.00 -11.97
CA THR A 145 -20.42 10.15 -11.53
C THR A 145 -19.94 8.72 -11.26
N TRP A 146 -20.79 7.91 -10.62
CA TRP A 146 -20.54 6.46 -10.50
C TRP A 146 -20.36 5.79 -11.87
N ALA A 147 -21.23 6.12 -12.83
CA ALA A 147 -21.27 5.50 -14.16
C ALA A 147 -20.05 5.84 -15.02
N THR A 148 -19.34 6.94 -14.72
CA THR A 148 -18.08 7.30 -15.40
C THR A 148 -16.87 6.70 -14.70
N ALA A 149 -16.84 6.71 -13.36
CA ALA A 149 -15.67 6.28 -12.60
C ALA A 149 -15.50 4.75 -12.51
N PHE A 150 -16.59 4.00 -12.30
CA PHE A 150 -16.51 2.56 -12.09
C PHE A 150 -16.09 1.78 -13.36
N PRO A 151 -16.74 1.96 -14.53
CA PRO A 151 -16.31 1.28 -15.76
C PRO A 151 -14.93 1.71 -16.26
N ALA A 152 -14.45 2.90 -15.84
CA ALA A 152 -13.11 3.38 -16.14
C ALA A 152 -12.02 2.78 -15.23
N ASN A 153 -12.36 1.83 -14.35
CA ASN A 153 -11.44 1.19 -13.39
C ASN A 153 -10.74 2.20 -12.47
N ARG A 154 -11.47 3.24 -12.07
CA ARG A 154 -10.98 4.28 -11.15
C ARG A 154 -11.65 4.23 -9.78
N MET A 155 -12.59 3.32 -9.54
CA MET A 155 -13.26 3.25 -8.26
C MET A 155 -12.40 2.48 -7.25
N THR A 156 -12.01 3.13 -6.15
CA THR A 156 -11.49 2.42 -4.99
C THR A 156 -12.63 2.07 -4.04
N ALA A 157 -12.52 0.94 -3.36
CA ALA A 157 -13.45 0.51 -2.33
C ALA A 157 -12.71 0.12 -1.07
N ARG A 158 -13.06 0.75 0.06
CA ARG A 158 -12.53 0.41 1.37
C ARG A 158 -13.65 0.06 2.32
N GLN A 159 -13.54 -1.10 2.94
CA GLN A 159 -14.39 -1.46 4.07
C GLN A 159 -13.86 -0.83 5.37
N VAL A 160 -14.74 -0.12 6.06
CA VAL A 160 -14.50 0.46 7.39
C VAL A 160 -15.53 -0.08 8.36
N ASN A 161 -15.07 -0.57 9.51
CA ASN A 161 -15.93 -1.02 10.59
C ASN A 161 -15.53 -0.33 11.90
N SER A 162 -16.50 -0.14 12.80
CA SER A 162 -16.26 0.43 14.14
C SER A 162 -15.47 -0.52 15.03
N LYS A 163 -15.51 -1.82 14.73
CA LYS A 163 -14.76 -2.89 15.40
C LYS A 163 -13.37 -3.13 14.81
N SER A 164 -12.84 -2.20 14.03
CA SER A 164 -11.52 -2.35 13.41
C SER A 164 -10.45 -2.55 14.48
N VAL A 165 -9.85 -3.72 14.44
CA VAL A 165 -8.85 -4.21 15.40
C VAL A 165 -7.59 -3.32 15.48
N LEU A 166 -7.26 -2.58 14.41
CA LEU A 166 -6.09 -1.69 14.31
C LEU A 166 -6.47 -0.18 14.34
N GLY A 167 -7.59 0.19 14.96
CA GLY A 167 -7.95 1.60 15.18
C GLY A 167 -7.45 2.13 16.53
N GLY A 168 -7.17 3.42 16.63
CA GLY A 168 -6.72 4.06 17.88
C GLY A 168 -5.21 4.21 17.98
N ARG A 169 -4.69 4.24 19.21
CA ARG A 169 -3.25 4.38 19.48
C ARG A 169 -2.58 3.01 19.56
N PHE A 170 -1.45 2.86 18.89
CA PHE A 170 -0.64 1.65 18.95
C PHE A 170 0.80 1.95 18.52
N THR A 171 1.68 1.00 18.81
CA THR A 171 3.10 1.08 18.50
C THR A 171 3.40 0.50 17.12
N ILE A 172 4.21 1.22 16.34
CA ILE A 172 4.76 0.75 15.07
C ILE A 172 6.28 0.61 15.14
N ARG A 173 6.82 -0.33 14.37
CA ARG A 173 8.25 -0.58 14.22
C ARG A 173 8.90 0.43 13.28
N ASN A 174 10.18 0.69 13.52
CA ASN A 174 11.02 1.40 12.56
C ASN A 174 11.53 0.45 11.47
N ALA A 175 11.43 0.86 10.20
CA ALA A 175 11.79 0.05 9.06
C ALA A 175 13.29 -0.30 8.99
N HIS A 176 14.16 0.59 9.49
CA HIS A 176 15.62 0.46 9.50
C HIS A 176 16.14 -0.19 10.78
N HIS A 177 15.40 -0.07 11.89
CA HIS A 177 15.77 -0.57 13.22
C HIS A 177 14.78 -1.62 13.75
N ARG A 178 14.32 -2.55 12.90
CA ARG A 178 13.23 -3.50 13.24
C ARG A 178 13.50 -4.37 14.47
N ARG A 179 14.77 -4.63 14.81
CA ARG A 179 15.18 -5.42 15.97
C ARG A 179 15.35 -4.60 17.25
N ASP A 180 15.46 -3.27 17.15
CA ASP A 180 15.68 -2.38 18.29
C ASP A 180 14.38 -1.67 18.69
N ARG A 181 13.75 -2.14 19.77
CA ARG A 181 12.47 -1.60 20.25
C ARG A 181 12.59 -0.15 20.73
N ALA A 182 13.80 0.36 20.97
CA ALA A 182 14.02 1.75 21.35
C ALA A 182 13.64 2.75 20.24
N TRP A 183 13.47 2.25 19.01
CA TRP A 183 13.03 2.98 17.82
C TRP A 183 11.52 2.90 17.54
N ASP A 184 10.79 2.12 18.32
CA ASP A 184 9.35 1.99 18.20
C ASP A 184 8.66 3.34 18.45
N ARG A 185 7.61 3.64 17.69
CA ARG A 185 6.85 4.90 17.84
C ARG A 185 5.38 4.60 18.07
N GLU A 186 4.79 5.28 19.04
CA GLU A 186 3.33 5.33 19.17
C GLU A 186 2.77 6.22 18.06
N ILE A 187 1.72 5.76 17.40
CA ILE A 187 0.96 6.52 16.42
C ILE A 187 -0.54 6.40 16.70
N MET A 188 -1.31 7.36 16.20
CA MET A 188 -2.76 7.27 16.12
C MET A 188 -3.15 6.80 14.71
N LEU A 189 -4.13 5.91 14.59
CA LEU A 189 -4.78 5.62 13.30
C LEU A 189 -6.29 5.66 13.44
N ASP A 190 -6.91 6.61 12.76
CA ASP A 190 -8.36 6.64 12.65
C ASP A 190 -8.79 5.91 11.37
N ARG A 191 -9.37 4.71 11.52
CA ARG A 191 -9.90 3.90 10.41
C ARG A 191 -11.43 4.01 10.28
N THR A 192 -12.07 4.84 11.10
CA THR A 192 -13.52 4.95 11.15
C THR A 192 -14.05 5.78 9.97
N LEU A 193 -15.38 5.85 9.84
CA LEU A 193 -16.02 6.77 8.90
C LEU A 193 -15.66 8.23 9.19
N ASP A 194 -15.51 8.61 10.46
CA ASP A 194 -15.10 9.97 10.83
C ASP A 194 -13.65 10.23 10.42
N GLY A 195 -12.77 9.24 10.54
CA GLY A 195 -11.42 9.30 10.01
C GLY A 195 -11.39 9.49 8.49
N VAL A 196 -12.32 8.88 7.75
CA VAL A 196 -12.46 9.10 6.30
C VAL A 196 -12.97 10.52 6.01
N ARG A 197 -14.00 10.98 6.73
CA ARG A 197 -14.52 12.36 6.62
C ARG A 197 -13.46 13.42 6.92
N ARG A 198 -12.60 13.19 7.91
CA ARG A 198 -11.46 14.09 8.22
C ARG A 198 -10.37 14.05 7.16
N ARG A 199 -10.14 12.90 6.50
CA ARG A 199 -9.15 12.78 5.42
C ARG A 199 -9.52 13.58 4.18
N ILE A 200 -10.80 13.80 3.92
CA ILE A 200 -11.25 14.58 2.75
C ILE A 200 -11.28 16.09 3.02
N GLN A 201 -10.89 16.55 4.21
CA GLN A 201 -10.83 17.96 4.57
C GLN A 201 -9.38 18.48 4.48
N PRO A 202 -9.03 19.34 3.50
CA PRO A 202 -7.66 19.80 3.31
C PRO A 202 -7.04 20.53 4.52
N VAL A 203 -7.87 21.20 5.32
CA VAL A 203 -7.48 21.90 6.56
C VAL A 203 -6.74 21.00 7.55
N ASN A 204 -7.03 19.69 7.57
CA ASN A 204 -6.37 18.76 8.49
C ASN A 204 -4.92 18.42 8.08
N PHE A 205 -4.51 18.79 6.86
CA PHE A 205 -3.15 18.56 6.35
C PHE A 205 -2.35 19.84 6.12
N ASN A 206 -3.03 20.99 6.09
CA ASN A 206 -2.43 22.31 6.04
C ASN A 206 -3.47 23.33 6.47
N ASP A 207 -3.49 23.61 7.76
CA ASP A 207 -4.37 24.61 8.34
C ASP A 207 -4.10 26.00 7.72
N PRO A 208 -5.11 26.72 7.18
CA PRO A 208 -4.90 28.01 6.54
C PRO A 208 -4.34 29.11 7.46
N GLY A 209 -4.60 29.05 8.76
CA GLY A 209 -4.15 30.07 9.71
C GLY A 209 -2.73 29.84 10.22
N SER A 210 -2.41 28.59 10.57
CA SER A 210 -1.16 28.20 11.22
C SER A 210 -0.18 27.46 10.31
N GLY A 211 -0.63 26.95 9.17
CA GLY A 211 0.14 26.02 8.33
C GLY A 211 0.33 24.64 8.95
N ALA A 212 -0.28 24.37 10.12
CA ALA A 212 -0.09 23.13 10.85
C ALA A 212 -0.63 21.92 10.09
N ASN A 213 0.05 20.78 10.25
CA ASN A 213 -0.37 19.50 9.71
C ASN A 213 -0.81 18.59 10.86
N ARG A 214 -2.12 18.33 10.95
CA ARG A 214 -2.75 17.54 12.03
C ARG A 214 -2.83 16.06 11.70
N LYS A 215 -2.17 15.61 10.63
CA LYS A 215 -2.21 14.21 10.18
C LYS A 215 -1.87 13.21 11.28
N ASN A 216 -0.80 13.45 12.04
CA ASN A 216 -0.34 12.52 13.08
C ASN A 216 -1.26 12.57 14.31
N GLU A 217 -1.65 13.78 14.74
CA GLU A 217 -2.59 14.00 15.85
C GLU A 217 -3.92 13.27 15.62
N LEU A 218 -4.47 13.40 14.42
CA LEU A 218 -5.77 12.85 14.04
C LEU A 218 -5.71 11.44 13.45
N GLY A 219 -4.52 10.85 13.33
CA GLY A 219 -4.30 9.53 12.75
C GLY A 219 -4.76 9.37 11.29
N LEU A 220 -4.59 10.42 10.48
CA LEU A 220 -5.05 10.50 9.09
C LEU A 220 -4.02 9.94 8.09
N HIS A 221 -3.40 8.81 8.45
CA HIS A 221 -2.45 8.11 7.59
C HIS A 221 -3.12 7.50 6.36
N ASP A 222 -2.30 7.16 5.35
CA ASP A 222 -2.79 6.52 4.13
C ASP A 222 -3.46 5.18 4.47
N LEU A 223 -4.42 4.77 3.64
CA LEU A 223 -5.26 3.60 3.92
C LEU A 223 -5.11 2.57 2.80
N SER A 224 -5.32 1.30 3.11
CA SER A 224 -5.55 0.27 2.08
C SER A 224 -6.93 0.41 1.45
N ALA A 225 -7.06 0.03 0.19
CA ALA A 225 -8.34 -0.16 -0.48
C ALA A 225 -8.20 -1.26 -1.55
N SER A 226 -9.33 -1.72 -2.07
CA SER A 226 -9.37 -2.44 -3.33
C SER A 226 -9.53 -1.45 -4.48
N LEU A 227 -8.76 -1.57 -5.55
CA LEU A 227 -9.05 -0.91 -6.83
C LEU A 227 -9.97 -1.81 -7.65
N LEU A 228 -11.19 -1.35 -7.88
CA LEU A 228 -12.20 -2.17 -8.54
C LEU A 228 -11.97 -2.24 -10.05
N ASP A 229 -12.12 -3.44 -10.59
CA ASP A 229 -12.28 -3.71 -12.01
C ASP A 229 -13.78 -3.71 -12.37
N GLY A 230 -14.22 -2.65 -13.04
CA GLY A 230 -15.58 -2.54 -13.56
C GLY A 230 -15.81 -3.33 -14.85
N GLY A 231 -14.76 -3.82 -15.50
CA GLY A 231 -14.82 -4.63 -16.71
C GLY A 231 -14.74 -6.14 -16.48
N ARG A 232 -14.23 -6.59 -15.33
CA ARG A 232 -14.00 -8.02 -15.05
C ARG A 232 -15.28 -8.78 -14.82
N ARG A 233 -15.72 -9.51 -15.84
CA ARG A 233 -16.78 -10.51 -15.71
C ARG A 233 -16.17 -11.90 -15.54
N PRO A 234 -16.72 -12.76 -14.66
CA PRO A 234 -17.95 -12.59 -13.86
C PRO A 234 -17.72 -11.99 -12.45
N MET A 235 -16.63 -11.25 -12.21
CA MET A 235 -16.26 -10.84 -10.86
C MET A 235 -17.11 -9.68 -10.34
N SER A 236 -17.89 -9.93 -9.29
CA SER A 236 -18.78 -8.94 -8.69
C SER A 236 -18.01 -7.91 -7.85
N VAL A 237 -18.61 -6.75 -7.57
CA VAL A 237 -18.04 -5.72 -6.68
C VAL A 237 -17.73 -6.29 -5.31
N TYR A 238 -18.66 -7.05 -4.70
CA TYR A 238 -18.45 -7.65 -3.39
C TYR A 238 -17.28 -8.65 -3.37
N ALA A 239 -17.11 -9.45 -4.43
CA ALA A 239 -16.01 -10.40 -4.52
C ALA A 239 -14.64 -9.70 -4.49
N GLN A 240 -14.53 -8.48 -5.03
CA GLN A 240 -13.29 -7.71 -5.08
C GLN A 240 -12.92 -7.01 -3.75
N LEU A 241 -13.76 -7.15 -2.71
CA LEU A 241 -13.51 -6.56 -1.40
C LEU A 241 -12.78 -7.55 -0.48
N LYS A 242 -11.96 -7.02 0.44
CA LYS A 242 -11.51 -7.80 1.61
C LYS A 242 -12.74 -8.17 2.45
N PRO A 243 -12.80 -9.34 3.11
CA PRO A 243 -14.02 -9.82 3.77
C PRO A 243 -14.16 -9.30 5.21
N TYR A 244 -14.73 -8.11 5.39
CA TYR A 244 -15.11 -7.60 6.72
C TYR A 244 -16.61 -7.65 6.94
N GLU A 245 -17.02 -8.27 8.05
CA GLU A 245 -18.41 -8.28 8.51
C GLU A 245 -18.84 -6.91 9.03
N ASP A 246 -20.13 -6.58 8.83
CA ASP A 246 -20.78 -5.31 9.24
C ASP A 246 -19.94 -4.05 8.94
N ALA A 247 -19.29 -4.06 7.78
CA ALA A 247 -18.51 -2.91 7.31
C ALA A 247 -19.37 -1.95 6.49
N THR A 248 -19.12 -0.66 6.67
CA THR A 248 -19.49 0.35 5.68
C THR A 248 -18.41 0.38 4.61
N VAL A 249 -18.80 0.32 3.34
CA VAL A 249 -17.91 0.46 2.20
C VAL A 249 -17.85 1.94 1.81
N VAL A 250 -16.64 2.46 1.70
CA VAL A 250 -16.34 3.77 1.16
C VAL A 250 -15.90 3.57 -0.28
N PHE A 251 -16.69 4.05 -1.22
CA PHE A 251 -16.34 4.12 -2.62
C PHE A 251 -15.87 5.52 -2.98
N MET A 252 -14.71 5.60 -3.62
CA MET A 252 -14.09 6.88 -3.99
C MET A 252 -13.28 6.71 -5.28
N PRO A 253 -13.52 7.57 -6.29
CA PRO A 253 -12.72 7.55 -7.50
C PRO A 253 -11.30 8.04 -7.22
N VAL A 254 -10.34 7.49 -7.95
CA VAL A 254 -9.00 8.03 -8.14
C VAL A 254 -8.94 8.81 -9.47
N PRO A 255 -7.96 9.70 -9.65
CA PRO A 255 -7.77 10.45 -10.89
C PRO A 255 -7.62 9.53 -12.11
N THR A 256 -7.71 10.09 -13.31
CA THR A 256 -7.28 9.36 -14.51
C THR A 256 -5.79 9.03 -14.41
N GLU A 257 -5.32 8.00 -15.12
CA GLU A 257 -3.89 7.69 -15.19
C GLU A 257 -3.08 8.88 -15.71
N ARG A 258 -3.63 9.59 -16.71
CA ARG A 258 -3.04 10.82 -17.25
C ARG A 258 -2.88 11.88 -16.17
N ASP A 259 -3.92 12.13 -15.37
CA ASP A 259 -3.86 13.13 -14.29
C ASP A 259 -2.92 12.70 -13.15
N ALA A 260 -2.87 11.39 -12.85
CA ALA A 260 -1.90 10.85 -11.90
C ALA A 260 -0.45 11.06 -12.37
N GLN A 261 -0.19 10.85 -13.66
CA GLN A 261 1.12 11.07 -14.29
C GLN A 261 1.49 12.55 -14.35
N ILE A 262 0.57 13.43 -14.73
CA ILE A 262 0.78 14.89 -14.70
C ILE A 262 1.08 15.33 -13.26
N PHE A 263 0.30 14.87 -12.28
CA PHE A 263 0.54 15.21 -10.88
C PHE A 263 1.89 14.68 -10.36
N ASN A 264 2.32 13.50 -10.82
CA ASN A 264 3.65 12.98 -10.52
C ASN A 264 4.76 13.82 -11.15
N ALA A 265 4.57 14.26 -12.40
CA ALA A 265 5.50 15.17 -13.08
C ALA A 265 5.61 16.50 -12.34
N ILE A 266 4.48 17.12 -11.95
CA ILE A 266 4.46 18.37 -11.17
C ILE A 266 5.22 18.22 -9.84
N GLN A 267 5.08 17.08 -9.15
CA GLN A 267 5.82 16.79 -7.92
C GLN A 267 7.32 16.62 -8.13
N SER A 268 7.75 16.27 -9.34
CA SER A 268 9.15 16.08 -9.71
C SER A 268 9.81 17.39 -10.16
N LEU A 269 9.02 18.42 -10.50
CA LEU A 269 9.53 19.74 -10.83
C LEU A 269 10.03 20.46 -9.58
N THR A 270 11.15 21.16 -9.70
CA THR A 270 11.71 22.02 -8.64
C THR A 270 10.87 23.30 -8.49
N PRO A 271 10.24 23.54 -7.32
CA PRO A 271 9.56 24.81 -7.06
C PRO A 271 10.58 25.94 -6.91
N VAL A 272 10.40 27.05 -7.63
CA VAL A 272 11.34 28.18 -7.62
C VAL A 272 10.95 29.23 -6.58
N THR A 273 9.66 29.37 -6.31
CA THR A 273 9.13 30.37 -5.37
C THR A 273 8.44 29.71 -4.17
N THR A 274 8.22 30.49 -3.11
CA THR A 274 7.39 30.05 -1.98
C THR A 274 5.93 29.81 -2.40
N ALA A 275 5.40 30.61 -3.33
CA ALA A 275 4.07 30.42 -3.89
C ALA A 275 3.93 29.07 -4.63
N ASP A 276 4.97 28.64 -5.36
CA ASP A 276 5.01 27.33 -6.03
C ASP A 276 4.92 26.20 -4.99
N ARG A 277 5.70 26.29 -3.90
CA ARG A 277 5.67 25.32 -2.78
C ARG A 277 4.31 25.27 -2.09
N GLU A 278 3.67 26.42 -1.89
CA GLU A 278 2.32 26.50 -1.35
C GLU A 278 1.28 25.89 -2.27
N GLN A 279 1.35 26.16 -3.57
CA GLN A 279 0.45 25.59 -4.56
C GLN A 279 0.59 24.06 -4.63
N MET A 280 1.82 23.53 -4.69
CA MET A 280 2.08 22.09 -4.63
C MET A 280 1.48 21.45 -3.37
N ARG A 281 1.65 22.10 -2.21
CA ARG A 281 1.09 21.65 -0.93
C ARG A 281 -0.44 21.66 -0.94
N ARG A 282 -1.08 22.70 -1.47
CA ARG A 282 -2.55 22.77 -1.65
C ARG A 282 -3.06 21.62 -2.51
N MET A 283 -2.42 21.36 -3.65
CA MET A 283 -2.81 20.24 -4.53
C MET A 283 -2.62 18.89 -3.83
N ARG A 284 -1.48 18.64 -3.17
CA ARG A 284 -1.24 17.38 -2.41
C ARG A 284 -2.28 17.09 -1.34
N ASN A 285 -2.83 18.14 -0.74
CA ASN A 285 -3.79 18.07 0.35
C ASN A 285 -5.25 18.03 -0.13
N SER A 286 -5.49 18.20 -1.44
CA SER A 286 -6.84 18.25 -2.02
C SER A 286 -7.01 17.29 -3.21
N PHE A 287 -6.01 16.44 -3.47
CA PHE A 287 -5.99 15.50 -4.59
C PHE A 287 -5.95 14.05 -4.08
N THR A 288 -7.07 13.34 -4.27
CA THR A 288 -7.14 11.90 -3.98
C THR A 288 -6.23 11.17 -4.96
N ARG A 289 -5.43 10.21 -4.48
CA ARG A 289 -4.51 9.47 -5.36
C ARG A 289 -4.07 8.15 -4.77
N LEU A 290 -3.56 7.28 -5.62
CA LEU A 290 -2.83 6.09 -5.20
C LEU A 290 -1.37 6.43 -4.91
N ARG A 291 -0.82 5.78 -3.88
CA ARG A 291 0.61 5.85 -3.52
C ARG A 291 1.35 4.59 -3.89
N LEU A 292 0.69 3.45 -3.77
CA LEU A 292 1.19 2.13 -4.09
C LEU A 292 0.03 1.34 -4.66
N ALA A 293 0.31 0.47 -5.62
CA ALA A 293 -0.69 -0.43 -6.17
C ALA A 293 -0.03 -1.77 -6.53
N GLN A 294 -0.73 -2.86 -6.21
CA GLN A 294 -0.32 -4.22 -6.53
C GLN A 294 -1.56 -5.05 -6.88
N ALA A 295 -1.42 -5.98 -7.81
CA ALA A 295 -2.51 -6.87 -8.22
C ALA A 295 -2.82 -7.99 -7.21
N THR A 296 -2.17 -7.99 -6.04
CA THR A 296 -2.31 -9.00 -5.00
C THR A 296 -2.38 -8.31 -3.64
N ASP A 297 -2.69 -9.06 -2.59
CA ASP A 297 -2.55 -8.58 -1.21
C ASP A 297 -1.09 -8.19 -0.95
N MET A 298 -0.89 -6.98 -0.42
CA MET A 298 0.41 -6.46 -0.01
C MET A 298 0.75 -6.90 1.41
N HIS A 299 -0.17 -7.54 2.16
CA HIS A 299 0.05 -8.09 3.52
C HIS A 299 0.69 -7.11 4.50
N THR A 300 0.33 -5.82 4.43
CA THR A 300 1.20 -4.77 4.95
C THR A 300 0.82 -4.18 6.31
N TYR A 301 1.85 -3.87 7.09
CA TYR A 301 1.78 -3.12 8.35
C TYR A 301 2.15 -1.64 8.15
N LEU A 302 1.81 -0.82 9.15
CA LEU A 302 2.30 0.56 9.23
C LEU A 302 3.72 0.54 9.80
N LEU A 303 4.67 1.13 9.07
CA LEU A 303 6.05 1.28 9.50
C LEU A 303 6.42 2.74 9.68
N ASN A 304 7.29 3.02 10.65
CA ASN A 304 8.01 4.27 10.73
C ASN A 304 9.23 4.17 9.81
N VAL A 305 9.32 5.02 8.78
CA VAL A 305 10.48 5.07 7.88
C VAL A 305 11.39 6.26 8.18
N ASN A 306 11.25 6.88 9.35
CA ASN A 306 12.13 7.97 9.76
C ASN A 306 13.51 7.39 10.14
N GLU A 307 14.57 7.98 9.60
CA GLU A 307 15.95 7.65 9.96
C GLU A 307 16.39 8.37 11.24
N VAL A 308 15.68 9.43 11.63
CA VAL A 308 15.91 10.16 12.87
C VAL A 308 15.05 9.55 13.97
N ARG A 309 15.69 9.13 15.07
CA ARG A 309 15.01 8.53 16.22
C ARG A 309 13.95 9.49 16.76
N ASP A 310 14.36 10.64 17.28
CA ASP A 310 13.47 11.51 18.07
C ASP A 310 12.63 12.50 17.25
N GLY A 311 12.50 12.28 15.94
CA GLY A 311 11.64 13.07 15.06
C GLY A 311 10.20 12.55 14.99
N ASP A 312 9.33 13.35 14.36
CA ASP A 312 7.96 12.92 14.08
C ASP A 312 7.93 11.61 13.28
N PRO A 313 7.02 10.66 13.60
CA PRO A 313 6.97 9.38 12.92
C PRO A 313 6.58 9.57 11.44
N MET A 314 7.40 9.03 10.54
CA MET A 314 7.10 8.99 9.11
C MET A 314 6.38 7.69 8.79
N VAL A 315 5.07 7.68 9.02
CA VAL A 315 4.27 6.45 8.85
C VAL A 315 4.06 6.13 7.37
N ARG A 316 4.28 4.87 7.01
CA ARG A 316 4.04 4.30 5.69
C ARG A 316 3.28 2.98 5.77
N TYR A 317 2.19 2.90 5.02
CA TYR A 317 1.45 1.67 4.73
C TYR A 317 1.90 1.15 3.37
N GLY A 318 1.99 -0.16 3.18
CA GLY A 318 2.40 -0.77 1.90
C GLY A 318 3.93 -0.90 1.71
N HIS A 319 4.75 -0.42 2.66
CA HIS A 319 6.23 -0.47 2.62
C HIS A 319 6.84 -1.72 3.26
N SER A 320 6.01 -2.58 3.84
CA SER A 320 6.36 -3.95 4.24
C SER A 320 5.46 -4.95 3.52
N GLY A 321 5.61 -6.22 3.84
CA GLY A 321 4.78 -7.28 3.26
C GLY A 321 5.36 -7.86 1.98
N ARG A 322 4.48 -8.37 1.13
CA ARG A 322 4.88 -9.43 0.19
C ARG A 322 4.47 -9.17 -1.24
N VAL A 323 5.24 -9.74 -2.15
CA VAL A 323 4.99 -9.68 -3.58
C VAL A 323 5.10 -11.08 -4.16
N ARG A 324 4.21 -11.38 -5.09
CA ARG A 324 4.36 -12.50 -6.01
C ARG A 324 4.91 -11.96 -7.31
N ARG A 325 6.16 -12.26 -7.63
CA ARG A 325 6.79 -11.78 -8.87
C ARG A 325 6.24 -12.55 -10.07
N PRO A 326 6.25 -11.97 -11.28
CA PRO A 326 5.80 -12.65 -12.49
C PRO A 326 6.46 -14.03 -12.66
N GLY A 327 5.66 -15.06 -12.91
CA GLY A 327 6.13 -16.44 -13.08
C GLY A 327 6.47 -17.18 -11.77
N GLU A 328 6.52 -16.49 -10.62
CA GLU A 328 6.77 -17.11 -9.34
C GLU A 328 5.47 -17.58 -8.68
N LYS A 329 5.50 -18.78 -8.10
CA LYS A 329 4.37 -19.33 -7.33
C LYS A 329 4.38 -18.91 -5.87
N THR A 330 5.52 -18.46 -5.37
CA THR A 330 5.76 -18.11 -3.97
C THR A 330 5.78 -16.62 -3.78
N GLU A 331 5.23 -16.17 -2.66
CA GLU A 331 5.35 -14.78 -2.24
C GLU A 331 6.64 -14.58 -1.44
N VAL A 332 7.40 -13.59 -1.87
CA VAL A 332 8.63 -13.15 -1.20
C VAL A 332 8.40 -11.80 -0.55
N ARG A 333 9.26 -11.44 0.40
CA ARG A 333 9.24 -10.11 1.00
C ARG A 333 9.60 -9.08 -0.08
N ALA A 334 8.84 -7.99 -0.14
CA ALA A 334 9.08 -6.92 -1.10
C ALA A 334 10.44 -6.25 -0.84
N ASP A 335 11.27 -6.14 -1.89
CA ASP A 335 12.49 -5.34 -1.89
C ASP A 335 12.21 -3.89 -2.34
N ASP A 336 13.22 -3.02 -2.33
CA ASP A 336 13.04 -1.61 -2.72
C ASP A 336 12.60 -1.43 -4.18
N ILE A 337 13.00 -2.34 -5.07
CA ILE A 337 12.56 -2.34 -6.48
C ILE A 337 11.09 -2.72 -6.55
N ASP A 338 10.64 -3.69 -5.76
CA ASP A 338 9.24 -4.07 -5.67
C ASP A 338 8.39 -2.90 -5.13
N ILE A 339 8.89 -2.19 -4.10
CA ILE A 339 8.21 -0.99 -3.56
C ILE A 339 8.16 0.15 -4.60
N ALA A 340 9.24 0.39 -5.35
CA ALA A 340 9.25 1.38 -6.41
C ALA A 340 8.31 0.98 -7.56
N THR A 341 8.30 -0.29 -7.95
CA THR A 341 7.36 -0.85 -8.94
C THR A 341 5.91 -0.61 -8.52
N ARG A 342 5.57 -0.83 -7.23
CA ARG A 342 4.23 -0.49 -6.69
C ARG A 342 3.88 0.99 -6.85
N ARG A 343 4.84 1.91 -6.70
CA ARG A 343 4.61 3.37 -6.89
C ARG A 343 4.37 3.69 -8.35
N THR A 344 5.17 3.11 -9.24
CA THR A 344 5.04 3.27 -10.69
C THR A 344 3.70 2.73 -11.19
N ASN A 345 3.30 1.56 -10.69
CA ASN A 345 2.00 0.97 -10.98
C ASN A 345 0.81 1.81 -10.47
N ALA A 346 0.99 2.58 -9.40
CA ALA A 346 -0.03 3.50 -8.91
C ALA A 346 -0.35 4.64 -9.90
N LEU A 347 0.48 4.85 -10.93
CA LEU A 347 0.26 5.79 -12.03
C LEU A 347 -0.40 5.14 -13.26
N GLN A 348 -0.60 3.82 -13.24
CA GLN A 348 -1.15 3.01 -14.34
C GLN A 348 -2.14 1.98 -13.79
N HIS A 349 -3.33 2.45 -13.42
CA HIS A 349 -4.41 1.65 -12.84
C HIS A 349 -4.73 0.38 -13.65
N ASN A 350 -4.71 0.48 -14.97
CA ASN A 350 -4.98 -0.60 -15.92
C ASN A 350 -3.98 -1.76 -15.83
N VAL A 351 -2.70 -1.48 -15.55
CA VAL A 351 -1.67 -2.50 -15.36
C VAL A 351 -2.07 -3.36 -14.18
N ILE A 352 -2.40 -2.74 -13.05
CA ILE A 352 -2.77 -3.47 -11.84
C ILE A 352 -4.05 -4.27 -12.02
N VAL A 353 -5.07 -3.65 -12.60
CA VAL A 353 -6.38 -4.27 -12.77
C VAL A 353 -6.33 -5.48 -13.72
N ARG A 354 -5.45 -5.46 -14.73
CA ARG A 354 -5.31 -6.54 -15.73
C ARG A 354 -4.29 -7.61 -15.37
N THR A 355 -3.40 -7.35 -14.41
CA THR A 355 -2.35 -8.29 -14.05
C THR A 355 -2.93 -9.31 -13.09
N ASN A 356 -2.77 -10.61 -13.39
CA ASN A 356 -3.07 -11.72 -12.49
C ASN A 356 -4.57 -12.04 -12.26
N THR A 357 -5.17 -12.79 -13.20
CA THR A 357 -6.57 -13.24 -13.15
C THR A 357 -6.91 -14.17 -11.99
N ASP A 358 -5.90 -14.64 -11.25
CA ASP A 358 -6.09 -15.60 -10.16
C ASP A 358 -6.33 -14.90 -8.81
N GLN A 359 -6.05 -13.60 -8.71
CA GLN A 359 -6.28 -12.81 -7.52
C GLN A 359 -7.58 -12.01 -7.64
N VAL A 360 -8.34 -12.00 -6.54
CA VAL A 360 -9.67 -11.38 -6.49
C VAL A 360 -9.59 -9.90 -6.09
N VAL A 361 -8.54 -9.52 -5.36
CA VAL A 361 -8.37 -8.18 -4.79
C VAL A 361 -7.13 -7.50 -5.36
N ASN A 362 -7.33 -6.38 -6.06
CA ASN A 362 -6.26 -5.46 -6.43
C ASN A 362 -6.01 -4.50 -5.26
N GLU A 363 -4.99 -4.75 -4.44
CA GLU A 363 -4.74 -3.89 -3.28
C GLU A 363 -3.99 -2.61 -3.67
N VAL A 364 -4.48 -1.49 -3.15
CA VAL A 364 -3.86 -0.18 -3.31
C VAL A 364 -3.71 0.53 -1.99
N VAL A 365 -2.71 1.40 -1.89
CA VAL A 365 -2.57 2.38 -0.81
C VAL A 365 -3.09 3.71 -1.34
N VAL A 366 -4.20 4.16 -0.78
CA VAL A 366 -4.90 5.36 -1.20
C VAL A 366 -4.72 6.49 -0.19
N VAL A 367 -4.53 7.68 -0.74
CA VAL A 367 -4.53 8.95 -0.02
C VAL A 367 -5.87 9.61 -0.30
N TYR A 368 -6.89 9.31 0.49
CA TYR A 368 -8.18 9.98 0.37
C TYR A 368 -8.05 11.46 0.70
N ARG A 369 -8.50 12.32 -0.21
CA ARG A 369 -8.58 13.78 -0.06
C ARG A 369 -9.91 14.26 -0.60
N GLU A 370 -10.11 15.58 -0.56
CA GLU A 370 -11.27 16.22 -1.16
C GLU A 370 -11.47 15.73 -2.61
N HIS A 371 -12.73 15.58 -2.98
CA HIS A 371 -13.16 15.35 -4.36
C HIS A 371 -14.32 16.30 -4.64
N ALA A 372 -14.28 16.98 -5.78
CA ALA A 372 -15.22 18.09 -6.03
C ALA A 372 -16.68 17.64 -6.25
N SER A 373 -16.91 16.40 -6.73
CA SER A 373 -18.27 15.85 -6.86
C SER A 373 -19.02 15.83 -5.52
N ALA A 374 -20.28 16.27 -5.54
CA ALA A 374 -21.18 16.14 -4.40
C ALA A 374 -21.49 14.67 -4.04
N LEU A 375 -21.33 13.74 -5.00
CA LEU A 375 -21.60 12.32 -4.81
C LEU A 375 -20.56 11.62 -3.94
N PHE A 376 -19.29 12.01 -4.05
CA PHE A 376 -18.18 11.30 -3.43
C PHE A 376 -17.72 11.92 -2.10
N PRO A 377 -17.22 11.11 -1.15
CA PRO A 377 -17.22 9.65 -1.15
C PRO A 377 -18.63 9.07 -1.02
N VAL A 378 -18.89 7.95 -1.70
CA VAL A 378 -20.14 7.19 -1.53
C VAL A 378 -19.95 6.23 -0.36
N LEU A 379 -20.83 6.33 0.63
CA LEU A 379 -20.90 5.40 1.75
C LEU A 379 -22.00 4.38 1.47
N ALA A 380 -21.73 3.08 1.65
CA ALA A 380 -22.75 2.05 1.44
C ALA A 380 -22.57 0.86 2.36
N LYS A 381 -23.65 0.12 2.68
CA LYS A 381 -23.57 -1.16 3.41
C LYS A 381 -24.02 -2.31 2.52
N TRP A 382 -23.29 -3.43 2.59
CA TRP A 382 -23.70 -4.65 1.89
C TRP A 382 -24.97 -5.23 2.52
N ASN A 383 -26.01 -5.41 1.71
CA ASN A 383 -27.22 -6.12 2.06
C ASN A 383 -27.17 -7.51 1.44
N GLN A 384 -26.84 -8.51 2.24
CA GLN A 384 -26.68 -9.89 1.79
C GLN A 384 -27.97 -10.48 1.21
N VAL A 385 -29.12 -10.19 1.82
CA VAL A 385 -30.43 -10.71 1.37
C VAL A 385 -30.78 -10.19 -0.02
N ARG A 386 -30.48 -8.91 -0.30
CA ARG A 386 -30.77 -8.27 -1.59
C ARG A 386 -29.60 -8.30 -2.58
N SER A 387 -28.45 -8.84 -2.17
CA SER A 387 -27.22 -8.88 -2.96
C SER A 387 -26.86 -7.53 -3.60
N ARG A 388 -26.86 -6.46 -2.80
CA ARG A 388 -26.57 -5.09 -3.25
C ARG A 388 -25.99 -4.23 -2.13
N PHE A 389 -25.36 -3.11 -2.47
CA PHE A 389 -24.90 -2.12 -1.51
C PHE A 389 -25.95 -1.02 -1.35
N GLU A 390 -26.56 -0.91 -0.18
CA GLU A 390 -27.51 0.18 0.13
C GLU A 390 -26.70 1.46 0.41
N VAL A 391 -26.93 2.51 -0.36
CA VAL A 391 -26.20 3.79 -0.21
C VAL A 391 -26.69 4.50 1.03
N LEU A 392 -25.75 5.00 1.83
CA LEU A 392 -25.99 5.76 3.04
C LEU A 392 -25.84 7.26 2.77
N ASN A 393 -26.57 8.06 3.53
CA ASN A 393 -26.38 9.49 3.59
C ASN A 393 -24.99 9.79 4.16
N ARG A 394 -24.24 10.65 3.47
CA ARG A 394 -22.83 10.96 3.80
C ARG A 394 -22.65 11.56 5.19
N ASP A 395 -23.63 12.31 5.67
CA ASP A 395 -23.55 13.08 6.91
C ASP A 395 -24.15 12.31 8.09
N THR A 396 -25.32 11.71 7.90
CA THR A 396 -26.05 10.99 8.96
C THR A 396 -25.73 9.50 9.04
N GLY A 397 -25.22 8.89 7.97
CA GLY A 397 -25.02 7.44 7.88
C GLY A 397 -26.32 6.63 7.72
N ALA A 398 -27.48 7.29 7.64
CA ALA A 398 -28.77 6.61 7.45
C ALA A 398 -28.92 6.06 6.01
N PRO A 399 -29.61 4.93 5.78
CA PRO A 399 -29.89 4.45 4.43
C PRO A 399 -30.65 5.48 3.58
N THR A 400 -30.30 5.55 2.30
CA THR A 400 -31.02 6.32 1.27
C THR A 400 -31.93 5.39 0.46
N ARG A 401 -32.56 5.92 -0.60
CA ARG A 401 -33.27 5.09 -1.60
C ARG A 401 -32.35 4.53 -2.68
N ALA A 402 -31.14 5.07 -2.82
CA ALA A 402 -30.17 4.64 -3.81
C ALA A 402 -29.43 3.37 -3.34
N TYR A 403 -29.01 2.57 -4.31
CA TYR A 403 -28.21 1.37 -4.10
C TYR A 403 -27.30 1.10 -5.30
N ILE A 404 -26.27 0.28 -5.07
CA ILE A 404 -25.37 -0.22 -6.11
C ILE A 404 -25.56 -1.73 -6.21
N THR A 405 -25.85 -2.25 -7.40
CA THR A 405 -25.95 -3.71 -7.61
C THR A 405 -24.60 -4.38 -7.37
N ASN A 406 -24.58 -5.69 -7.13
CA ASN A 406 -23.31 -6.41 -7.01
C ASN A 406 -22.48 -6.41 -8.31
N GLU A 407 -23.10 -6.07 -9.45
CA GLU A 407 -22.44 -5.87 -10.75
C GLU A 407 -21.90 -4.44 -10.92
N GLY A 408 -22.09 -3.57 -9.92
CA GLY A 408 -21.61 -2.20 -9.93
C GLY A 408 -22.50 -1.23 -10.72
N LYS A 409 -23.79 -1.51 -10.91
CA LYS A 409 -24.75 -0.55 -11.48
C LYS A 409 -25.34 0.33 -10.37
N TRP A 410 -25.28 1.64 -10.56
CA TRP A 410 -25.99 2.59 -9.70
C TRP A 410 -27.50 2.58 -10.00
N VAL A 411 -28.32 2.54 -8.96
CA VAL A 411 -29.78 2.68 -9.03
C VAL A 411 -30.22 3.66 -7.95
N GLY A 412 -30.88 4.75 -8.33
CA GLY A 412 -31.30 5.80 -7.39
C GLY A 412 -32.41 6.66 -7.93
#